data_AF-A0A518B107-F1
#
_entry.id   AF-A0A518B107-F1
#
_cell.length_a   1.000
_cell.length_b   1.000
_cell.length_c   1.000
_cell.angle_alpha   90.00
_cell.angle_beta   90.00
_cell.angle_gamma   90.00
#
_symmetry.space_group_name_H-M   'P 1'
#
loop_
_entity.id
_entity.type
_entity.pdbx_description
1 polymer ?
#
loop_
_entity_poly.entity_id
_entity_poly.type
_entity_poly.pdbx_seq_one_letter_code
_entity_poly.pdbx_strand_id
1 'polypeptide(L)'
;MGTNTTAPSSWQRERRAWDAGLNDQVNLESMSEPASNIRQLMTRFSQPGRVEWIGRSATRRATIESCADVLLEEGTGIQGDHHATSGRSKRQVTLIQHEHLAAIASLIGQPDVSPEQLRRNIVVSGINLLSLKSLRFRIGETLLEGTGLCAPCSRMEETLGKGGYQATRGHGGITAVVLEGGPIRVGDAVRPEQSLEIDA
;
A
#
# COMPACT_ATOMS: atom_id res chain seq x y z
N MET A 1 -31.44 27.48 50.39
CA MET A 1 -30.02 27.09 50.25
C MET A 1 -29.92 25.62 50.62
N GLY A 2 -29.75 24.75 49.63
CA GLY A 2 -29.58 23.31 49.84
C GLY A 2 -28.56 22.82 48.83
N THR A 3 -27.38 22.43 49.32
CA THR A 3 -26.24 22.00 48.52
C THR A 3 -26.47 20.58 48.03
N ASN A 4 -26.55 20.40 46.71
CA ASN A 4 -26.66 19.09 46.08
C ASN A 4 -25.26 18.48 45.97
N THR A 5 -24.93 17.50 46.82
CA THR A 5 -23.67 16.76 46.77
C THR A 5 -23.82 15.58 45.81
N THR A 6 -23.33 15.75 44.59
CA THR A 6 -23.31 14.68 43.58
C THR A 6 -22.29 13.61 43.98
N ALA A 7 -22.73 12.36 44.09
CA ALA A 7 -21.84 11.22 44.29
C ALA A 7 -20.87 11.06 43.11
N PRO A 8 -19.60 10.69 43.34
CA PRO A 8 -18.60 10.63 42.29
C PRO A 8 -18.86 9.49 41.30
N SER A 9 -18.66 9.78 40.01
CA SER A 9 -18.83 8.84 38.90
C SER A 9 -17.82 7.68 38.98
N SER A 10 -18.16 6.55 38.35
CA SER A 10 -17.37 5.30 38.31
C SER A 10 -15.88 5.50 37.98
N TRP A 11 -15.57 6.51 37.16
CA TRP A 11 -14.21 6.90 36.78
C TRP A 11 -13.30 7.35 37.95
N GLN A 12 -13.87 7.81 39.06
CA GLN A 12 -13.07 8.23 40.23
C GLN A 12 -12.72 7.06 41.17
N ARG A 13 -13.38 5.90 41.05
CA ARG A 13 -13.04 4.68 41.80
C ARG A 13 -11.91 3.89 41.15
N GLU A 14 -11.85 3.84 39.82
CA GLU A 14 -10.78 3.15 39.06
C GLU A 14 -9.41 3.82 39.20
N ARG A 15 -9.38 5.14 39.43
CA ARG A 15 -8.13 5.89 39.62
C ARG A 15 -7.42 5.55 40.95
N ARG A 16 -8.16 5.14 41.98
CA ARG A 16 -7.57 4.66 43.25
C ARG A 16 -6.97 3.25 43.16
N ALA A 17 -7.35 2.47 42.15
CA ALA A 17 -6.78 1.16 41.91
C ALA A 17 -5.41 1.23 41.18
N TRP A 18 -5.17 2.30 40.41
CA TRP A 18 -3.89 2.54 39.74
C TRP A 18 -2.76 2.96 40.70
N ASP A 19 -3.07 3.71 41.76
CA ASP A 19 -2.07 4.25 42.68
C ASP A 19 -1.68 3.28 43.83
N ALA A 20 -2.31 2.10 43.94
CA ALA A 20 -2.14 1.17 45.07
C ALA A 20 -1.36 -0.12 44.75
N GLY A 21 -0.90 -0.30 43.50
CA GLY A 21 -0.23 -1.53 43.04
C GLY A 21 1.28 -1.36 42.86
N LEU A 22 1.98 -0.84 43.87
CA LEU A 22 3.42 -0.60 43.87
C LEU A 22 4.10 -1.47 44.92
N ASN A 23 4.01 -2.80 44.77
CA ASN A 23 5.03 -3.74 45.25
C ASN A 23 4.70 -5.16 44.78
N ASP A 24 5.23 -5.55 43.62
CA ASP A 24 5.54 -6.96 43.38
C ASP A 24 6.83 -7.00 42.58
N GLN A 25 7.88 -7.49 43.24
CA GLN A 25 9.19 -7.72 42.66
C GLN A 25 9.11 -8.84 41.63
N VAL A 26 8.71 -8.50 40.42
CA VAL A 26 8.88 -9.38 39.26
C VAL A 26 10.29 -9.12 38.73
N ASN A 27 11.13 -10.15 38.79
CA ASN A 27 12.48 -10.20 38.24
C ASN A 27 12.58 -9.47 36.90
N LEU A 28 13.22 -8.29 36.92
CA LEU A 28 13.39 -7.39 35.78
C LEU A 28 14.72 -7.66 35.06
N GLU A 29 15.09 -8.92 34.85
CA GLU A 29 16.35 -9.32 34.19
C GLU A 29 16.17 -10.21 32.95
N SER A 30 14.96 -10.34 32.44
CA SER A 30 14.74 -10.97 31.14
C SER A 30 13.59 -10.29 30.40
N MET A 31 13.85 -9.84 29.17
CA MET A 31 12.93 -9.27 28.16
C MET A 31 12.96 -7.74 27.94
N SER A 32 14.14 -7.16 27.70
CA SER A 32 14.18 -5.99 26.81
C SER A 32 14.89 -6.38 25.50
N GLU A 33 14.11 -6.77 24.49
CA GLU A 33 14.60 -6.59 23.12
C GLU A 33 14.98 -5.11 22.97
N PRO A 34 16.18 -4.77 22.44
CA PRO A 34 16.53 -3.38 22.24
C PRO A 34 15.47 -2.72 21.35
N ALA A 35 15.06 -1.49 21.70
CA ALA A 35 14.14 -0.71 20.89
C ALA A 35 14.63 -0.74 19.43
N SER A 36 13.85 -1.38 18.55
CA SER A 36 14.26 -1.57 17.16
C SER A 36 14.49 -0.20 16.53
N ASN A 37 15.66 -0.01 15.90
CA ASN A 37 15.97 1.28 15.28
C ASN A 37 15.00 1.54 14.10
N ILE A 38 14.84 2.81 13.71
CA ILE A 38 13.87 3.17 12.66
C ILE A 38 14.13 2.39 11.36
N ARG A 39 15.39 2.12 11.02
CA ARG A 39 15.73 1.34 9.82
C ARG A 39 15.19 -0.08 9.88
N GLN A 40 15.32 -0.76 11.03
CA GLN A 40 14.77 -2.10 11.26
C GLN A 40 13.24 -2.10 11.17
N LEU A 41 12.57 -1.04 11.66
CA LEU A 41 11.11 -0.94 11.54
C LEU A 41 10.65 -0.76 10.09
N MET A 42 11.42 -0.02 9.28
CA MET A 42 11.09 0.22 7.86
C MET A 42 11.19 -1.03 6.97
N THR A 43 11.88 -2.09 7.41
CA THR A 43 12.05 -3.34 6.66
C THR A 43 11.21 -4.50 7.19
N ARG A 44 10.44 -4.29 8.27
CA ARG A 44 9.55 -5.30 8.85
C ARG A 44 8.14 -5.16 8.28
N PHE A 45 7.72 -6.17 7.52
CA PHE A 45 6.38 -6.27 6.94
C PHE A 45 5.60 -7.38 7.64
N SER A 46 4.34 -7.12 7.99
CA SER A 46 3.52 -8.07 8.75
C SER A 46 3.17 -9.33 7.97
N GLN A 47 3.02 -9.21 6.65
CA GLN A 47 2.61 -10.30 5.76
C GLN A 47 2.96 -9.97 4.30
N PRO A 48 3.04 -10.97 3.41
CA PRO A 48 3.06 -10.74 1.97
C PRO A 48 1.74 -10.11 1.50
N GLY A 49 1.82 -9.30 0.46
CA GLY A 49 0.64 -8.87 -0.28
C GLY A 49 0.21 -9.90 -1.33
N ARG A 50 -0.88 -9.58 -2.02
CA ARG A 50 -1.43 -10.41 -3.11
C ARG A 50 -1.87 -9.54 -4.28
N VAL A 51 -1.60 -10.00 -5.49
CA VAL A 51 -2.16 -9.40 -6.71
C VAL A 51 -3.64 -9.73 -6.79
N GLU A 52 -4.50 -8.72 -6.74
CA GLU A 52 -5.96 -8.88 -6.82
C GLU A 52 -6.49 -8.71 -8.23
N TRP A 53 -5.83 -7.89 -9.04
CA TRP A 53 -6.27 -7.58 -10.40
C TRP A 53 -5.09 -7.11 -11.24
N ILE A 54 -5.12 -7.45 -12.52
CA ILE A 54 -4.16 -7.00 -13.53
C ILE A 54 -4.95 -6.42 -14.70
N GLY A 55 -4.45 -5.31 -15.25
CA GLY A 55 -4.91 -4.83 -16.52
C GLY A 55 -3.91 -3.99 -17.28
N ARG A 56 -4.18 -3.86 -18.58
CA ARG A 56 -3.34 -3.16 -19.53
C ARG A 56 -4.18 -2.38 -20.53
N SER A 57 -3.55 -1.40 -21.18
CA SER A 57 -4.16 -0.59 -22.22
C SER A 57 -3.26 -0.62 -23.44
N ALA A 58 -3.70 -1.27 -24.53
CA ALA A 58 -2.89 -1.40 -25.75
C ALA A 58 -2.48 -0.06 -26.36
N THR A 59 -3.35 0.96 -26.27
CA THR A 59 -3.07 2.30 -26.77
C THR A 59 -3.49 3.37 -25.77
N ARG A 60 -3.01 4.60 -25.99
CA ARG A 60 -3.36 5.75 -25.16
C ARG A 60 -4.87 5.97 -25.18
N ARG A 61 -5.47 6.07 -23.98
CA ARG A 61 -6.93 6.25 -23.76
C ARG A 61 -7.81 5.08 -24.21
N ALA A 62 -7.25 3.94 -24.61
CA ALA A 62 -8.06 2.75 -24.83
C ALA A 62 -8.73 2.27 -23.53
N THR A 63 -9.77 1.45 -23.69
CA THR A 63 -10.34 0.66 -22.60
C THR A 63 -9.25 -0.17 -21.96
N ILE A 64 -9.32 -0.29 -20.63
CA ILE A 64 -8.43 -1.17 -19.88
C ILE A 64 -8.94 -2.60 -20.07
N GLU A 65 -8.07 -3.47 -20.56
CA GLU A 65 -8.30 -4.91 -20.62
C GLU A 65 -7.93 -5.51 -19.26
N SER A 66 -8.86 -6.23 -18.62
CA SER A 66 -8.56 -7.04 -17.44
C SER A 66 -7.94 -8.37 -17.88
N CYS A 67 -6.86 -8.77 -17.22
CA CYS A 67 -6.06 -9.94 -17.59
C CYS A 67 -5.93 -10.90 -16.40
N ALA A 68 -5.94 -12.20 -16.67
CA ALA A 68 -5.59 -13.21 -15.67
C ALA A 68 -4.08 -13.24 -15.38
N ASP A 69 -3.27 -12.94 -16.39
CA ASP A 69 -1.82 -12.89 -16.35
C ASP A 69 -1.25 -11.92 -17.40
N VAL A 70 -0.02 -11.47 -17.19
CA VAL A 70 0.75 -10.67 -18.15
C VAL A 70 2.24 -11.00 -18.08
N LEU A 71 2.99 -10.67 -19.12
CA LEU A 71 4.45 -10.73 -19.13
C LEU A 71 5.03 -9.34 -18.77
N LEU A 72 5.92 -9.30 -17.77
CA LEU A 72 6.76 -8.14 -17.50
C LEU A 72 8.08 -8.26 -18.27
N GLU A 73 8.39 -7.24 -19.06
CA GLU A 73 9.63 -7.11 -19.81
C GLU A 73 10.60 -6.18 -19.06
N GLU A 74 11.81 -6.67 -18.81
CA GLU A 74 12.87 -5.91 -18.16
C GLU A 74 13.10 -4.56 -18.85
N GLY A 75 13.21 -3.49 -18.05
CA GLY A 75 13.46 -2.15 -18.56
C GLY A 75 12.33 -1.53 -19.41
N THR A 76 11.18 -2.21 -19.53
CA THR A 76 10.10 -1.82 -20.45
C THR A 76 8.75 -1.72 -19.74
N GLY A 77 8.30 -2.76 -19.02
CA GLY A 77 6.98 -2.78 -18.35
C GLY A 77 6.13 -3.98 -18.76
N ILE A 78 4.81 -3.81 -18.83
CA ILE A 78 3.89 -4.89 -19.23
C ILE A 78 3.85 -5.04 -20.74
N GLN A 79 4.11 -6.24 -21.25
CA GLN A 79 4.02 -6.53 -22.67
C GLN A 79 2.62 -6.18 -23.23
N GLY A 80 2.60 -5.33 -24.25
CA GLY A 80 1.37 -4.85 -24.88
C GLY A 80 0.65 -3.72 -24.15
N ASP A 81 1.20 -3.16 -23.06
CA ASP A 81 0.70 -1.91 -22.49
C ASP A 81 1.33 -0.69 -23.18
N HIS A 82 0.56 0.36 -23.45
CA HIS A 82 1.05 1.55 -24.13
C HIS A 82 2.11 2.34 -23.34
N HIS A 83 2.20 2.15 -22.01
CA HIS A 83 3.25 2.73 -21.19
C HIS A 83 4.54 1.91 -21.21
N ALA A 84 4.51 0.69 -21.77
CA ALA A 84 5.67 -0.16 -21.94
C ALA A 84 6.56 0.43 -23.05
N THR A 85 7.43 1.36 -22.66
CA THR A 85 8.37 2.04 -23.54
C THR A 85 9.77 1.84 -22.99
N SER A 86 10.63 1.22 -23.79
CA SER A 86 11.98 0.82 -23.40
C SER A 86 12.83 1.97 -22.86
N GLY A 87 13.54 1.71 -21.75
CA GLY A 87 14.89 2.24 -21.51
C GLY A 87 15.03 3.57 -20.78
N ARG A 88 13.96 4.33 -20.46
CA ARG A 88 14.10 5.58 -19.67
C ARG A 88 12.97 5.92 -18.71
N SER A 89 11.79 5.30 -18.84
CA SER A 89 10.68 5.61 -17.95
C SER A 89 10.94 5.05 -16.56
N LYS A 90 10.79 5.88 -15.51
CA LYS A 90 10.69 5.42 -14.12
C LYS A 90 9.31 4.83 -13.81
N ARG A 91 8.37 4.89 -14.75
CA ARG A 91 6.97 4.45 -14.61
C ARG A 91 6.69 3.40 -15.68
N GLN A 92 7.30 2.23 -15.52
CA GLN A 92 7.10 1.09 -16.43
C GLN A 92 5.87 0.29 -16.01
N VAL A 93 5.65 0.17 -14.69
CA VAL A 93 4.47 -0.47 -14.09
C VAL A 93 3.86 0.46 -13.05
N THR A 94 2.54 0.45 -12.94
CA THR A 94 1.79 1.23 -11.94
C THR A 94 0.97 0.30 -11.05
N LEU A 95 1.09 0.50 -9.75
CA LEU A 95 0.42 -0.34 -8.75
C LEU A 95 -0.47 0.53 -7.88
N ILE A 96 -1.60 -0.01 -7.42
CA ILE A 96 -2.50 0.63 -6.46
C ILE A 96 -2.94 -0.35 -5.39
N GLN A 97 -3.14 0.20 -4.19
CA GLN A 97 -3.51 -0.59 -3.03
C GLN A 97 -5.01 -0.88 -3.09
N HIS A 98 -5.39 -2.15 -2.97
CA HIS A 98 -6.78 -2.59 -3.04
C HIS A 98 -7.65 -1.86 -2.00
N GLU A 99 -7.13 -1.70 -0.79
CA GLU A 99 -7.78 -1.03 0.33
C GLU A 99 -8.09 0.45 0.03
N HIS A 100 -7.37 1.07 -0.92
CA HIS A 100 -7.67 2.44 -1.35
C HIS A 100 -8.89 2.54 -2.25
N LEU A 101 -9.35 1.46 -2.90
CA LEU A 101 -10.54 1.52 -3.75
C LEU A 101 -11.78 1.92 -2.93
N ALA A 102 -11.97 1.28 -1.77
CA ALA A 102 -13.04 1.61 -0.84
C ALA A 102 -12.92 3.04 -0.28
N ALA A 103 -11.69 3.48 0.04
CA ALA A 103 -11.45 4.84 0.49
C ALA A 103 -11.83 5.88 -0.59
N ILE A 104 -11.41 5.67 -1.83
CA ILE A 104 -11.74 6.56 -2.96
C ILE A 104 -13.25 6.58 -3.19
N ALA A 105 -13.91 5.41 -3.22
CA ALA A 105 -15.35 5.28 -3.40
C ALA A 105 -16.12 6.10 -2.34
N SER A 106 -15.74 5.94 -1.07
CA SER A 106 -16.32 6.71 0.03
C SER A 106 -16.12 8.22 -0.13
N LEU A 107 -14.96 8.68 -0.61
CA LEU A 107 -14.65 10.10 -0.78
C LEU A 107 -15.41 10.76 -1.93
N ILE A 108 -15.82 9.99 -2.95
CA ILE A 108 -16.63 10.49 -4.07
C ILE A 108 -18.13 10.19 -3.89
N GLY A 109 -18.53 9.57 -2.77
CA GLY A 109 -19.93 9.23 -2.49
C GLY A 109 -20.50 8.14 -3.39
N GLN A 110 -19.65 7.22 -3.85
CA GLN A 110 -20.06 6.05 -4.66
C GLN A 110 -19.94 4.76 -3.83
N PRO A 111 -20.75 3.73 -4.12
CA PRO A 111 -20.69 2.45 -3.40
C PRO A 111 -19.35 1.73 -3.63
N ASP A 112 -18.79 1.86 -4.83
CA ASP A 112 -17.56 1.22 -5.26
C ASP A 112 -16.82 2.04 -6.31
N VAL A 113 -15.54 1.68 -6.52
CA VAL A 113 -14.72 2.15 -7.64
C VAL A 113 -14.01 0.93 -8.20
N SER A 114 -14.23 0.69 -9.49
CA SER A 114 -13.58 -0.39 -10.22
C SER A 114 -12.10 -0.05 -10.49
N PRO A 115 -11.18 -1.05 -10.46
CA PRO A 115 -9.78 -0.86 -10.82
C PRO A 115 -9.57 -0.19 -12.19
N GLU A 116 -10.42 -0.51 -13.17
CA GLU A 116 -10.38 -0.02 -14.53
C GLU A 116 -10.51 1.52 -14.59
N GLN A 117 -11.33 2.11 -13.71
CA GLN A 117 -11.51 3.56 -13.63
C GLN A 117 -10.23 4.29 -13.20
N LEU A 118 -9.41 3.65 -12.37
CA LEU A 118 -8.15 4.24 -11.86
C LEU A 118 -6.99 4.05 -12.82
N ARG A 119 -7.13 3.17 -13.83
CA ARG A 119 -6.17 2.95 -14.92
C ARG A 119 -4.75 2.70 -14.41
N ARG A 120 -4.66 1.91 -13.34
CA ARG A 120 -3.41 1.35 -12.85
C ARG A 120 -3.24 -0.03 -13.45
N ASN A 121 -2.03 -0.56 -13.45
CA ASN A 121 -1.79 -1.86 -14.05
C ASN A 121 -2.08 -3.01 -13.10
N ILE A 122 -1.74 -2.84 -11.82
CA ILE A 122 -1.81 -3.92 -10.83
C ILE A 122 -2.50 -3.39 -9.57
N VAL A 123 -3.49 -4.14 -9.08
CA VAL A 123 -4.07 -3.92 -7.75
C VAL A 123 -3.46 -4.93 -6.78
N VAL A 124 -2.97 -4.44 -5.64
CA VAL A 124 -2.34 -5.27 -4.61
C VAL A 124 -3.04 -5.06 -3.28
N SER A 125 -3.37 -6.16 -2.59
CA SER A 125 -3.92 -6.15 -1.23
C SER A 125 -2.90 -6.63 -0.19
N GLY A 126 -3.21 -6.41 1.08
CA GLY A 126 -2.55 -7.09 2.20
C GLY A 126 -1.15 -6.59 2.56
N ILE A 127 -0.55 -5.73 1.76
CA ILE A 127 0.72 -5.07 2.02
C ILE A 127 0.61 -3.56 1.79
N ASN A 128 1.27 -2.77 2.63
CA ASN A 128 1.35 -1.33 2.44
C ASN A 128 2.22 -1.00 1.22
N LEU A 129 1.58 -0.71 0.08
CA LEU A 129 2.30 -0.39 -1.15
C LEU A 129 3.17 0.87 -1.02
N LEU A 130 2.77 1.83 -0.17
CA LEU A 130 3.58 3.04 0.04
C LEU A 130 4.95 2.70 0.62
N SER A 131 5.05 1.67 1.46
CA SER A 131 6.32 1.19 2.00
C SER A 131 7.25 0.62 0.93
N LEU A 132 6.72 0.20 -0.23
CA LEU A 132 7.51 -0.34 -1.34
C LEU A 132 8.01 0.72 -2.32
N LYS A 133 7.60 1.99 -2.17
CA LYS A 133 7.85 3.09 -3.13
C LYS A 133 9.33 3.30 -3.48
N SER A 134 10.25 2.94 -2.59
CA SER A 134 11.70 3.10 -2.78
C SER A 134 12.45 1.81 -2.45
N LEU A 135 11.77 0.67 -2.48
CA LEU A 135 12.34 -0.63 -2.21
C LEU A 135 12.26 -1.51 -3.45
N ARG A 136 13.09 -2.54 -3.48
CA ARG A 136 12.91 -3.67 -4.38
C ARG A 136 11.90 -4.64 -3.79
N PHE A 137 11.09 -5.23 -4.66
CA PHE A 137 10.06 -6.17 -4.27
C PHE A 137 9.78 -7.14 -5.41
N ARG A 138 9.34 -8.35 -5.05
CA ARG A 138 8.91 -9.36 -6.02
C ARG A 138 7.41 -9.42 -6.14
N ILE A 139 6.96 -9.71 -7.36
CA ILE A 139 5.63 -10.21 -7.66
C ILE A 139 5.80 -11.56 -8.32
N GLY A 140 5.41 -12.64 -7.63
CA GLY A 140 5.81 -13.99 -8.02
C GLY A 140 7.35 -14.06 -8.07
N GLU A 141 7.89 -14.45 -9.23
CA GLU A 141 9.34 -14.52 -9.46
C GLU A 141 9.95 -13.24 -10.03
N THR A 142 9.12 -12.29 -10.50
CA THR A 142 9.60 -11.04 -11.12
C THR A 142 10.12 -10.06 -10.08
N LEU A 143 11.21 -9.34 -10.38
CA LEU A 143 11.79 -8.32 -9.51
C LEU A 143 11.47 -6.92 -10.03
N LEU A 144 10.92 -6.08 -9.16
CA LEU A 144 10.61 -4.69 -9.44
C LEU A 144 11.30 -3.77 -8.44
N GLU A 145 11.51 -2.52 -8.84
CA GLU A 145 11.95 -1.44 -7.95
C GLU A 145 10.93 -0.31 -7.97
N GLY A 146 10.44 0.05 -6.78
CA GLY A 146 9.58 1.21 -6.60
C GLY A 146 10.35 2.50 -6.92
N THR A 147 9.71 3.41 -7.64
CA THR A 147 10.35 4.66 -8.11
C THR A 147 9.68 5.93 -7.64
N GLY A 148 8.45 5.87 -7.12
CA GLY A 148 7.70 7.09 -6.86
C GLY A 148 6.23 6.89 -6.52
N LEU A 149 5.58 8.00 -6.17
CA LEU A 149 4.13 8.06 -6.03
C LEU A 149 3.50 8.16 -7.40
N CYS A 150 2.38 7.47 -7.57
CA CYS A 150 1.57 7.60 -8.75
C CYS A 150 0.52 8.71 -8.56
N ALA A 151 0.94 9.97 -8.77
CA ALA A 151 0.09 11.14 -8.61
C ALA A 151 -1.15 11.08 -9.54
N PRO A 152 -2.34 11.50 -9.06
CA PRO A 152 -3.52 11.61 -9.91
C PRO A 152 -3.34 12.76 -10.92
N CYS A 153 -4.05 12.68 -12.04
CA CYS A 153 -4.12 13.73 -13.06
C CYS A 153 -5.57 14.15 -13.30
N SER A 154 -5.78 15.17 -14.13
CA SER A 154 -7.13 15.68 -14.46
C SER A 154 -8.10 14.58 -14.92
N ARG A 155 -7.57 13.49 -15.49
CA ARG A 155 -8.36 12.33 -15.91
C ARG A 155 -9.15 11.67 -14.78
N MET A 156 -8.69 11.75 -13.54
CA MET A 156 -9.42 11.20 -12.39
C MET A 156 -10.70 11.98 -12.14
N GLU A 157 -10.69 13.31 -12.32
CA GLU A 157 -11.89 14.13 -12.29
C GLU A 157 -12.84 13.77 -13.44
N GLU A 158 -12.31 13.60 -14.65
CA GLU A 158 -13.11 13.21 -15.82
C GLU A 158 -13.77 11.82 -15.67
N THR A 159 -13.12 10.89 -14.98
CA THR A 159 -13.55 9.49 -14.89
C THR A 159 -14.43 9.22 -13.68
N LEU A 160 -14.13 9.84 -12.53
CA LEU A 160 -14.85 9.62 -11.27
C LEU A 160 -15.89 10.72 -10.98
N GLY A 161 -15.87 11.80 -11.76
CA GLY A 161 -16.72 12.97 -11.55
C GLY A 161 -16.09 14.00 -10.61
N LYS A 162 -16.91 14.97 -10.21
CA LYS A 162 -16.48 16.11 -9.38
C LYS A 162 -15.85 15.63 -8.07
N GLY A 163 -14.63 16.06 -7.79
CA GLY A 163 -13.86 15.66 -6.60
C GLY A 163 -13.00 14.41 -6.80
N GLY A 164 -13.09 13.72 -7.94
CA GLY A 164 -12.29 12.54 -8.25
C GLY A 164 -10.78 12.76 -8.18
N TYR A 165 -10.30 13.93 -8.60
CA TYR A 165 -8.88 14.27 -8.45
C TYR A 165 -8.46 14.36 -6.98
N GLN A 166 -9.29 14.95 -6.12
CA GLN A 166 -8.98 15.10 -4.70
C GLN A 166 -9.10 13.77 -3.96
N ALA A 167 -10.13 12.98 -4.24
CA ALA A 167 -10.35 11.67 -3.65
C ALA A 167 -9.18 10.68 -3.90
N THR A 168 -8.46 10.86 -5.01
CA THR A 168 -7.32 10.01 -5.38
C THR A 168 -5.97 10.52 -4.87
N ARG A 169 -5.90 11.71 -4.26
CA ARG A 169 -4.66 12.22 -3.66
C ARG A 169 -4.26 11.37 -2.45
N GLY A 170 -2.99 10.96 -2.40
CA GLY A 170 -2.51 10.00 -1.39
C GLY A 170 -2.90 8.54 -1.66
N HIS A 171 -3.93 8.31 -2.49
CA HIS A 171 -4.47 7.00 -2.80
C HIS A 171 -4.11 6.47 -4.19
N GLY A 172 -3.42 7.27 -5.01
CA GLY A 172 -3.10 6.94 -6.41
C GLY A 172 -2.10 5.80 -6.62
N GLY A 173 -1.48 5.28 -5.56
CA GLY A 173 -0.55 4.14 -5.61
C GLY A 173 0.91 4.52 -5.89
N ILE A 174 1.68 3.58 -6.41
CA ILE A 174 3.12 3.74 -6.69
C ILE A 174 3.46 3.45 -8.16
N THR A 175 4.64 3.90 -8.58
CA THR A 175 5.25 3.56 -9.85
C THR A 175 6.45 2.65 -9.61
N ALA A 176 6.74 1.76 -10.56
CA ALA A 176 7.88 0.86 -10.50
C ALA A 176 8.55 0.67 -11.87
N VAL A 177 9.79 0.18 -11.82
CA VAL A 177 10.54 -0.36 -12.97
C VAL A 177 10.73 -1.86 -12.81
N VAL A 178 10.80 -2.57 -13.94
CA VAL A 178 11.06 -4.02 -13.99
C VAL A 178 12.57 -4.23 -14.04
N LEU A 179 13.12 -4.89 -13.02
CA LEU A 179 14.54 -5.26 -12.93
C LEU A 179 14.79 -6.68 -13.46
N GLU A 180 13.90 -7.62 -13.14
CA GLU A 180 13.92 -8.99 -13.67
C GLU A 180 12.53 -9.30 -14.21
N GLY A 181 12.44 -9.50 -15.53
CA GLY A 181 11.18 -9.79 -16.22
C GLY A 181 10.67 -11.21 -15.99
N GLY A 182 9.41 -11.43 -16.35
CA GLY A 182 8.75 -12.74 -16.22
C GLY A 182 7.23 -12.64 -16.16
N PRO A 183 6.53 -13.77 -16.17
CA PRO A 183 5.08 -13.80 -16.08
C PRO A 183 4.62 -13.48 -14.65
N ILE A 184 3.56 -12.68 -14.53
CA ILE A 184 2.82 -12.49 -13.27
C ILE A 184 1.34 -12.81 -13.48
N ARG A 185 0.68 -13.28 -12.42
CA ARG A 185 -0.74 -13.70 -12.44
C ARG A 185 -1.53 -13.08 -11.30
N VAL A 186 -2.83 -12.98 -11.50
CA VAL A 186 -3.75 -12.70 -10.40
C VAL A 186 -3.57 -13.78 -9.33
N GLY A 187 -3.36 -13.33 -8.10
CA GLY A 187 -3.11 -14.15 -6.93
C GLY A 187 -1.63 -14.35 -6.57
N ASP A 188 -0.69 -13.89 -7.38
CA ASP A 188 0.73 -13.93 -7.04
C ASP A 188 1.02 -13.13 -5.76
N ALA A 189 1.98 -13.64 -4.98
CA ALA A 189 2.42 -12.98 -3.77
C ALA A 189 3.28 -11.75 -4.10
N VAL A 190 3.11 -10.69 -3.31
CA VAL A 190 3.93 -9.47 -3.37
C VAL A 190 4.78 -9.39 -2.11
N ARG A 191 6.11 -9.37 -2.26
CA ARG A 191 7.04 -9.45 -1.13
C ARG A 191 8.16 -8.43 -1.29
N PRO A 192 8.60 -7.73 -0.23
CA PRO A 192 9.84 -6.96 -0.29
C PRO A 192 11.01 -7.89 -0.61
N GLU A 193 11.94 -7.44 -1.45
CA GLU A 193 13.21 -8.12 -1.67
C GLU A 193 14.05 -7.89 -0.41
N GLN A 194 14.44 -8.95 0.27
CA GLN A 194 15.33 -8.82 1.42
C GLN A 194 16.74 -8.52 0.91
N SER A 195 17.17 -7.28 1.01
CA SER A 195 18.58 -6.95 0.89
C SER A 195 19.31 -7.56 2.10
N LEU A 196 20.16 -8.56 1.87
CA LEU A 196 21.09 -9.11 2.86
C LEU A 196 22.18 -8.08 3.16
N GLU A 197 21.84 -6.95 3.78
CA GLU A 197 22.80 -5.96 4.27
C GLU A 197 22.09 -5.10 5.32
N ILE A 198 21.86 -5.70 6.48
CA ILE A 198 21.70 -4.95 7.72
C ILE A 198 23.07 -5.04 8.41
N ASP A 199 24.03 -4.26 7.92
CA ASP A 199 25.29 -4.08 8.63
C ASP A 199 25.02 -3.38 9.97
N ALA A 200 25.76 -3.89 10.96
CA ALA A 200 25.67 -3.71 12.41
C ALA A 200 25.63 -2.26 12.92
#